data_AF-A0AA89Q412-F1
#
_entry.id   AF-A0AA89Q412-F1
#
_cell.length_a   1.000
_cell.length_b   1.000
_cell.length_c   1.000
_cell.angle_alpha   90.00
_cell.angle_beta   90.00
_cell.angle_gamma   90.00
#
_symmetry.space_group_name_H-M   'P 1'
#
loop_
_entity.id
_entity.type
_entity.pdbx_description
1 polymer ?
#
loop_
_entity_poly.entity_id
_entity_poly.type
_entity_poly.pdbx_seq_one_letter_code
_entity_poly.pdbx_strand_id
1 'polypeptide(L)'
;MGPDTTGGAVVTGRANRLVTTGCLTMLTALIVVLGIVVSWLWYRAWHDGNVNRERDEKAFASIGKQARATAHDTARALGTSGTTDADALTEVVWRHTEAPVIAYDASRREFTATDARTAQYDNRLLLPGGGPVEVTRCFVFTYTYRPGQAWTSRISERDDDVCRPGTEIGHRVRLALQRISSMYAGDLTRAGVQNALDPTGRGSFDVKSVVREGDMTTVSAVVSSSGQAVDQCYRFTRPAPGGDGRGPATAVPASSC
;
A
#
# COMPACT_ATOMS: atom_id res chain seq x y z
N MET A 1 -9.92 -85.66 59.08
CA MET A 1 -9.73 -84.20 59.32
C MET A 1 -8.74 -83.69 58.29
N GLY A 2 -9.25 -82.99 57.28
CA GLY A 2 -8.46 -82.14 56.38
C GLY A 2 -9.31 -80.91 56.10
N PRO A 3 -8.83 -79.68 56.36
CA PRO A 3 -9.63 -78.49 56.13
C PRO A 3 -9.57 -78.05 54.66
N ASP A 4 -10.72 -77.53 54.22
CA ASP A 4 -10.98 -76.89 52.95
C ASP A 4 -9.96 -75.81 52.57
N THR A 5 -9.57 -75.78 51.30
CA THR A 5 -9.06 -74.57 50.61
C THR A 5 -9.55 -74.55 49.16
N THR A 6 -10.85 -74.38 48.97
CA THR A 6 -11.41 -73.88 47.71
C THR A 6 -12.22 -72.62 47.99
N GLY A 7 -11.50 -71.50 48.09
CA GLY A 7 -12.11 -70.18 48.24
C GLY A 7 -11.17 -69.12 47.70
N GLY A 8 -11.42 -68.65 46.48
CA GLY A 8 -10.82 -67.41 45.97
C GLY A 8 -10.08 -67.51 44.64
N ALA A 9 -10.78 -67.84 43.55
CA ALA A 9 -10.20 -67.68 42.21
C ALA A 9 -11.20 -67.27 41.11
N VAL A 10 -12.43 -66.85 41.44
CA VAL A 10 -13.45 -66.54 40.40
C VAL A 10 -13.85 -65.07 40.34
N VAL A 11 -13.47 -64.24 41.33
CA VAL A 11 -13.91 -62.83 41.38
C VAL A 11 -12.94 -61.87 40.67
N THR A 12 -11.66 -62.21 40.54
CA THR A 12 -10.65 -61.35 39.89
C THR A 12 -10.76 -61.33 38.36
N GLY A 13 -11.18 -62.43 37.73
CA GLY A 13 -11.31 -62.51 36.26
C GLY A 13 -12.47 -61.68 35.67
N ARG A 14 -13.55 -61.47 36.44
CA ARG A 14 -14.74 -60.73 35.98
C ARG A 14 -14.60 -59.21 36.17
N ALA A 15 -13.99 -58.78 37.26
CA ALA A 15 -13.69 -57.38 37.53
C ALA A 15 -12.64 -56.82 36.54
N ASN A 16 -11.56 -57.56 36.25
CA ASN A 16 -10.58 -57.14 35.25
C ASN A 16 -11.16 -57.04 33.84
N ARG A 17 -12.12 -57.90 33.46
CA ARG A 17 -12.80 -57.85 32.16
C ARG A 17 -13.71 -56.63 32.00
N LEU A 18 -14.41 -56.22 33.06
CA LEU A 18 -15.26 -55.02 33.05
C LEU A 18 -14.42 -53.74 33.00
N VAL A 19 -13.32 -53.67 33.75
CA VAL A 19 -12.39 -52.52 33.76
C VAL A 19 -11.68 -52.39 32.41
N THR A 20 -11.23 -53.49 31.80
CA THR A 20 -10.64 -53.46 30.45
C THR A 20 -11.64 -53.10 29.37
N THR A 21 -12.90 -53.55 29.45
CA THR A 21 -13.94 -53.17 28.49
C THR A 21 -14.34 -51.69 28.63
N GLY A 22 -14.43 -51.18 29.86
CA GLY A 22 -14.66 -49.76 30.14
C GLY A 22 -13.50 -48.86 29.66
N CYS A 23 -12.25 -49.28 29.88
CA CYS A 23 -11.08 -48.56 29.38
C CYS A 23 -10.99 -48.58 27.85
N LEU A 24 -11.28 -49.72 27.21
CA LEU A 24 -11.29 -49.84 25.76
C LEU A 24 -12.38 -48.97 25.11
N THR A 25 -13.58 -48.95 25.69
CA THR A 25 -14.69 -48.11 25.19
C THR A 25 -14.40 -46.63 25.36
N MET A 26 -13.83 -46.22 26.50
CA MET A 26 -13.38 -44.84 26.73
C MET A 26 -12.28 -44.43 25.74
N LEU A 27 -11.29 -45.30 25.50
CA LEU A 27 -10.21 -45.06 24.54
C LEU A 27 -10.75 -44.97 23.11
N THR A 28 -11.71 -45.83 22.74
CA THR A 28 -12.37 -45.78 21.43
C THR A 28 -13.15 -44.48 21.27
N ALA A 29 -13.94 -44.08 22.27
CA ALA A 29 -14.67 -42.82 22.24
C ALA A 29 -13.72 -41.61 22.13
N LEU A 30 -12.60 -41.63 22.87
CA LEU A 30 -11.60 -40.58 22.83
C LEU A 30 -10.91 -40.50 21.46
N ILE A 31 -10.57 -41.63 20.84
CA ILE A 31 -10.03 -41.67 19.46
C ILE A 31 -11.04 -41.12 18.47
N VAL A 32 -12.32 -41.50 18.57
CA VAL A 32 -13.37 -41.00 17.68
C VAL A 32 -13.52 -39.50 17.82
N VAL A 33 -13.60 -38.98 19.05
CA VAL A 33 -13.72 -37.54 19.32
C VAL A 33 -12.49 -36.79 18.80
N LEU A 34 -11.28 -37.27 19.09
CA LEU A 34 -10.06 -36.64 18.58
C LEU A 34 -9.98 -36.69 17.06
N GLY A 35 -10.38 -37.80 16.43
CA GLY A 35 -10.43 -37.94 14.98
C GLY A 35 -11.39 -36.93 14.35
N ILE A 36 -12.57 -36.74 14.94
CA ILE A 36 -13.54 -35.72 14.50
C ILE A 36 -12.94 -34.32 14.62
N VAL A 37 -12.32 -33.99 15.76
CA VAL A 37 -11.71 -32.68 15.99
C VAL A 37 -10.57 -32.42 15.01
N VAL A 38 -9.67 -33.39 14.81
CA VAL A 38 -8.54 -33.26 13.87
C VAL A 38 -9.05 -33.13 12.44
N SER A 39 -10.02 -33.94 12.02
CA SER A 39 -10.61 -33.85 10.68
C SER A 39 -11.28 -32.49 10.45
N TRP A 40 -11.98 -31.96 11.46
CA TRP A 40 -12.63 -30.66 11.38
C TRP A 40 -11.61 -29.52 11.32
N LEU A 41 -10.56 -29.55 12.16
CA LEU A 41 -9.48 -28.57 12.15
C LEU A 41 -8.75 -28.56 10.81
N TRP A 42 -8.46 -29.74 10.27
CA TRP A 42 -7.86 -29.89 8.94
C TRP A 42 -8.74 -29.29 7.84
N TYR A 43 -10.03 -29.64 7.84
CA TYR A 43 -10.99 -29.10 6.87
C TYR A 43 -11.06 -27.57 6.95
N ARG A 44 -11.12 -27.00 8.16
CA ARG A 44 -11.13 -25.55 8.33
C ARG A 44 -9.84 -24.88 7.86
N ALA A 45 -8.69 -25.40 8.24
CA ALA A 45 -7.40 -24.87 7.81
C ALA A 45 -7.30 -24.83 6.27
N TRP A 46 -7.68 -25.93 5.63
CA TRP A 46 -7.69 -26.05 4.17
C TRP A 46 -8.70 -25.11 3.52
N HIS A 47 -9.95 -25.10 4.00
CA HIS A 47 -11.03 -24.29 3.44
C HIS A 47 -10.73 -22.79 3.57
N ASP A 48 -10.35 -22.33 4.77
CA ASP A 48 -10.03 -20.92 5.00
C ASP A 48 -8.81 -20.51 4.18
N GLY A 49 -7.77 -21.34 4.10
CA GLY A 49 -6.62 -21.11 3.23
C GLY A 49 -7.03 -20.95 1.76
N ASN A 50 -7.92 -21.79 1.25
CA ASN A 50 -8.39 -21.70 -0.13
C ASN A 50 -9.23 -20.43 -0.39
N VAL A 51 -10.14 -20.09 0.54
CA VAL A 51 -10.94 -18.87 0.45
C VAL A 51 -10.07 -17.62 0.51
N ASN A 52 -9.05 -17.60 1.37
CA ASN A 52 -8.15 -16.46 1.50
C ASN A 52 -7.30 -16.28 0.24
N ARG A 53 -6.84 -17.38 -0.36
CA ARG A 53 -6.12 -17.34 -1.64
C ARG A 53 -7.01 -16.81 -2.76
N GLU A 54 -8.26 -17.25 -2.85
CA GLU A 54 -9.22 -16.73 -3.85
C GLU A 54 -9.49 -15.22 -3.65
N ARG A 55 -9.56 -14.76 -2.39
CA ARG A 55 -9.74 -13.34 -2.06
C ARG A 55 -8.51 -12.51 -2.42
N ASP A 56 -7.32 -13.01 -2.14
CA ASP A 56 -6.05 -12.39 -2.55
C ASP A 56 -5.96 -12.28 -4.08
N GLU A 57 -6.23 -13.37 -4.80
CA GLU A 57 -6.27 -13.38 -6.27
C GLU A 57 -7.28 -12.39 -6.85
N LYS A 58 -8.48 -12.26 -6.23
CA LYS A 58 -9.49 -11.27 -6.61
C LYS A 58 -9.06 -9.83 -6.32
N ALA A 59 -8.45 -9.58 -5.16
CA ALA A 59 -7.93 -8.27 -4.81
C ALA A 59 -6.83 -7.86 -5.81
N PHE A 60 -5.92 -8.77 -6.11
CA PHE A 60 -4.88 -8.57 -7.13
C PHE A 60 -5.46 -8.27 -8.52
N ALA A 61 -6.41 -9.09 -9.00
CA ALA A 61 -7.05 -8.88 -10.28
C ALA A 61 -7.79 -7.52 -10.35
N SER A 62 -8.41 -7.10 -9.24
CA SER A 62 -9.06 -5.81 -9.10
C SER A 62 -8.07 -4.65 -9.26
N ILE A 63 -6.96 -4.67 -8.53
CA ILE A 63 -5.90 -3.66 -8.64
C ILE A 63 -5.37 -3.59 -10.07
N GLY A 64 -5.06 -4.74 -10.68
CA GLY A 64 -4.56 -4.79 -12.05
C GLY A 64 -5.57 -4.25 -13.07
N LYS A 65 -6.87 -4.47 -12.87
CA LYS A 65 -7.92 -3.88 -13.71
C LYS A 65 -7.98 -2.36 -13.53
N GLN A 66 -7.91 -1.87 -12.29
CA GLN A 66 -7.91 -0.45 -11.99
C GLN A 66 -6.68 0.27 -12.58
N ALA A 67 -5.49 -0.33 -12.46
CA ALA A 67 -4.28 0.20 -13.09
C ALA A 67 -4.45 0.30 -14.61
N ARG A 68 -4.96 -0.74 -15.27
CA ARG A 68 -5.26 -0.72 -16.72
C ARG A 68 -6.23 0.39 -17.11
N ALA A 69 -7.30 0.58 -16.35
CA ALA A 69 -8.25 1.66 -16.57
C ALA A 69 -7.58 3.03 -16.41
N THR A 70 -6.86 3.26 -15.31
CA THR A 70 -6.10 4.49 -15.07
C THR A 70 -5.19 4.80 -16.26
N ALA A 71 -4.38 3.85 -16.75
CA ALA A 71 -3.46 4.16 -17.84
C ALA A 71 -4.15 4.48 -19.17
N HIS A 72 -5.30 3.87 -19.45
CA HIS A 72 -6.08 4.21 -20.64
C HIS A 72 -6.70 5.60 -20.50
N ASP A 73 -7.23 5.93 -19.32
CA ASP A 73 -7.86 7.22 -19.06
C ASP A 73 -6.83 8.36 -19.06
N THR A 74 -5.66 8.15 -18.46
CA THR A 74 -4.55 9.11 -18.51
C THR A 74 -4.07 9.33 -19.95
N ALA A 75 -3.88 8.27 -20.75
CA ALA A 75 -3.47 8.42 -22.15
C ALA A 75 -4.51 9.22 -22.98
N ARG A 76 -5.80 8.97 -22.74
CA ARG A 76 -6.88 9.75 -23.36
C ARG A 76 -6.81 11.22 -22.92
N ALA A 77 -6.68 11.48 -21.63
CA ALA A 77 -6.59 12.82 -21.07
C ALA A 77 -5.38 13.60 -21.61
N LEU A 78 -4.22 12.95 -21.74
CA LEU A 78 -3.02 13.52 -22.36
C LEU A 78 -3.30 13.92 -23.82
N GLY A 79 -4.01 13.07 -24.58
CA GLY A 79 -4.39 13.36 -25.96
C GLY A 79 -5.38 14.52 -26.11
N THR A 80 -6.25 14.74 -25.12
CA THR A 80 -7.23 15.84 -25.13
C THR A 80 -6.73 17.12 -24.46
N SER A 81 -5.57 17.08 -23.81
CA SER A 81 -5.04 18.22 -23.02
C SER A 81 -4.70 19.44 -23.87
N GLY A 82 -4.41 19.25 -25.17
CA GLY A 82 -4.07 20.32 -26.10
C GLY A 82 -2.74 21.02 -25.83
N THR A 83 -1.97 20.56 -24.84
CA THR A 83 -0.68 21.13 -24.45
C THR A 83 0.47 20.19 -24.79
N THR A 84 1.63 20.77 -25.07
CA THR A 84 2.92 20.06 -25.21
C THR A 84 3.89 20.43 -24.10
N ASP A 85 3.47 21.28 -23.16
CA ASP A 85 4.27 21.69 -22.02
C ASP A 85 4.46 20.51 -21.04
N ALA A 86 5.71 20.25 -20.65
CA ALA A 86 6.05 19.08 -19.85
C ALA A 86 5.46 19.14 -18.43
N ASP A 87 5.38 20.32 -17.83
CA ASP A 87 4.79 20.50 -16.51
C ASP A 87 3.28 20.29 -16.55
N ALA A 88 2.60 20.87 -17.54
CA ALA A 88 1.16 20.69 -17.72
C ALA A 88 0.80 19.21 -17.98
N LEU A 89 1.61 18.52 -18.80
CA LEU A 89 1.44 17.08 -19.03
C LEU A 89 1.77 16.25 -17.77
N THR A 90 2.78 16.63 -16.98
CA THR A 90 3.08 16.02 -15.67
C THR A 90 1.88 16.12 -14.74
N GLU A 91 1.21 17.28 -14.70
CA GLU A 91 0.01 17.49 -13.89
C GLU A 91 -1.15 16.59 -14.35
N VAL A 92 -1.35 16.43 -15.67
CA VAL A 92 -2.34 15.50 -16.21
C VAL A 92 -2.04 14.07 -15.79
N VAL A 93 -0.78 13.63 -15.88
CA VAL A 93 -0.38 12.29 -15.40
C VAL A 93 -0.69 12.15 -13.91
N TRP A 94 -0.23 13.10 -13.09
CA TRP A 94 -0.45 13.13 -11.64
C TRP A 94 -1.93 13.04 -11.27
N ARG A 95 -2.81 13.81 -11.92
CA ARG A 95 -4.24 13.86 -11.59
C ARG A 95 -4.96 12.51 -11.77
N HIS A 96 -4.46 11.67 -12.67
CA HIS A 96 -5.06 10.37 -12.96
C HIS A 96 -4.36 9.20 -12.26
N THR A 97 -3.04 9.28 -12.09
CA THR A 97 -2.27 8.20 -11.47
C THR A 97 -2.07 8.37 -9.98
N GLU A 98 -2.07 9.62 -9.49
CA GLU A 98 -1.62 10.00 -8.15
C GLU A 98 -0.22 9.47 -7.81
N ALA A 99 0.60 9.24 -8.84
CA ALA A 99 1.96 8.72 -8.71
C ALA A 99 2.89 9.77 -8.10
N PRO A 100 3.52 9.50 -6.94
CA PRO A 100 4.40 10.48 -6.29
C PRO A 100 5.68 10.77 -7.07
N VAL A 101 6.04 9.92 -8.03
CA VAL A 101 7.22 10.10 -8.88
C VAL A 101 6.78 10.02 -10.33
N ILE A 102 7.08 11.07 -11.09
CA ILE A 102 6.80 11.18 -12.51
C ILE A 102 8.05 11.73 -13.19
N ALA A 103 8.71 10.87 -13.96
CA ALA A 103 9.85 11.23 -14.78
C ALA A 103 9.43 11.54 -16.22
N TYR A 104 10.05 12.54 -16.83
CA TYR A 104 9.89 12.87 -18.24
C TYR A 104 11.21 12.70 -18.99
N ASP A 105 11.23 11.82 -19.98
CA ASP A 105 12.33 11.68 -20.93
C ASP A 105 12.00 12.49 -22.19
N ALA A 106 12.61 13.67 -22.31
CA ALA A 106 12.40 14.56 -23.45
C ALA A 106 12.88 13.96 -24.79
N SER A 107 13.89 13.08 -24.77
CA SER A 107 14.43 12.45 -25.97
C SER A 107 13.45 11.43 -26.57
N ARG A 108 12.71 10.74 -25.69
CA ARG A 108 11.68 9.76 -26.07
C ARG A 108 10.27 10.33 -26.07
N ARG A 109 10.08 11.56 -25.57
CA ARG A 109 8.78 12.18 -25.28
C ARG A 109 7.89 11.23 -24.47
N GLU A 110 8.48 10.71 -23.40
CA GLU A 110 7.92 9.63 -22.61
C GLU A 110 7.81 10.04 -21.14
N PHE A 111 6.62 9.84 -20.57
CA PHE A 111 6.41 9.95 -19.13
C PHE A 111 6.43 8.58 -18.49
N THR A 112 7.14 8.47 -17.37
CA THR A 112 7.11 7.28 -16.51
C THR A 112 6.61 7.68 -15.13
N ALA A 113 5.48 7.12 -14.73
CA ALA A 113 4.86 7.33 -13.42
C ALA A 113 4.87 6.04 -12.62
N THR A 114 5.34 6.09 -11.38
CA THR A 114 5.48 4.92 -10.51
C THR A 114 4.56 5.06 -9.31
N ASP A 115 3.70 4.08 -9.10
CA ASP A 115 2.66 4.11 -8.06
C ASP A 115 2.44 2.73 -7.44
N ALA A 116 2.31 2.71 -6.11
CA ALA A 116 2.00 1.51 -5.34
C ALA A 116 0.50 1.48 -5.06
N ARG A 117 -0.19 0.46 -5.56
CA ARG A 117 -1.63 0.31 -5.38
C ARG A 117 -1.96 -0.75 -4.37
N THR A 118 -2.92 -0.45 -3.51
CA THR A 118 -3.39 -1.33 -2.45
C THR A 118 -4.83 -1.75 -2.70
N ALA A 119 -5.18 -2.97 -2.30
CA ALA A 119 -6.56 -3.39 -2.12
C ALA A 119 -6.69 -4.21 -0.85
N GLN A 120 -7.80 -4.02 -0.16
CA GLN A 120 -8.12 -4.74 1.07
C GLN A 120 -9.01 -5.95 0.78
N TYR A 121 -8.78 -7.04 1.50
CA TYR A 121 -9.71 -8.16 1.59
C TYR A 121 -9.76 -8.70 3.01
N ASP A 122 -10.92 -9.26 3.40
CA ASP A 122 -11.04 -9.87 4.72
C ASP A 122 -10.40 -11.25 4.73
N ASN A 123 -9.45 -11.46 5.61
CA ASN A 123 -8.80 -12.75 5.83
C ASN A 123 -9.60 -13.57 6.85
N ARG A 124 -9.86 -14.85 6.56
CA ARG A 124 -10.49 -15.81 7.49
C ARG A 124 -9.43 -16.60 8.24
N LEU A 125 -9.57 -16.72 9.56
CA LEU A 125 -8.68 -17.47 10.43
C LEU A 125 -9.46 -18.49 11.27
N LEU A 126 -8.77 -19.56 11.66
CA LEU A 126 -9.30 -20.71 12.39
C LEU A 126 -9.76 -20.38 13.83
N LEU A 127 -9.25 -19.29 14.40
CA LEU A 127 -9.60 -18.72 15.70
C LEU A 127 -10.23 -17.33 15.51
N PRO A 128 -11.04 -16.83 16.46
CA PRO A 128 -11.49 -15.44 16.43
C PRO A 128 -10.26 -14.52 16.29
N GLY A 129 -10.21 -13.75 15.19
CA GLY A 129 -9.02 -12.99 14.80
C GLY A 129 -8.82 -12.76 13.30
N GLY A 130 -9.74 -13.22 12.44
CA GLY A 130 -9.79 -12.77 11.04
C GLY A 130 -9.99 -11.24 10.96
N GLY A 131 -9.48 -10.62 9.91
CA GLY A 131 -9.50 -9.17 9.76
C GLY A 131 -9.05 -8.70 8.37
N PRO A 132 -9.13 -7.39 8.11
CA PRO A 132 -8.73 -6.82 6.84
C PRO A 132 -7.23 -7.02 6.63
N VAL A 133 -6.87 -7.50 5.45
CA VAL A 133 -5.49 -7.63 4.97
C VAL A 133 -5.35 -6.81 3.70
N GLU A 134 -4.20 -6.14 3.55
CA GLU A 134 -3.86 -5.35 2.38
C GLU A 134 -2.94 -6.13 1.44
N VAL A 135 -3.25 -6.05 0.15
CA VAL A 135 -2.37 -6.48 -0.93
C VAL A 135 -1.85 -5.24 -1.61
N THR A 136 -0.54 -5.05 -1.58
CA THR A 136 0.15 -3.96 -2.28
C THR A 136 0.85 -4.49 -3.53
N ARG A 137 0.79 -3.74 -4.62
CA ARG A 137 1.53 -4.01 -5.86
C ARG A 137 2.08 -2.73 -6.46
N CYS A 138 3.31 -2.81 -6.96
CA CYS A 138 3.95 -1.71 -7.65
C CYS A 138 3.62 -1.71 -9.15
N PHE A 139 3.17 -0.57 -9.68
CA PHE A 139 2.93 -0.38 -11.10
C PHE A 139 3.78 0.77 -11.64
N VAL A 140 4.35 0.53 -12.82
CA VAL A 140 5.00 1.56 -13.64
C VAL A 140 4.15 1.81 -14.87
N PHE A 141 3.67 3.04 -14.98
CA PHE A 141 2.90 3.56 -16.09
C PHE A 141 3.83 4.30 -17.03
N THR A 142 3.85 3.90 -18.30
CA THR A 142 4.64 4.56 -19.34
C THR A 142 3.69 5.16 -20.37
N TYR A 143 3.84 6.45 -20.64
CA TYR A 143 3.06 7.18 -21.64
C TYR A 143 3.99 7.76 -22.69
N THR A 144 3.85 7.33 -23.94
CA THR A 144 4.73 7.77 -25.04
C THR A 144 3.92 8.60 -26.03
N TYR A 145 4.46 9.75 -26.42
CA TYR A 145 3.92 10.57 -27.49
C TYR A 145 4.70 10.36 -28.80
N ARG A 146 3.96 10.11 -29.89
CA ARG A 146 4.50 10.08 -31.25
C ARG A 146 3.79 11.15 -32.08
N PRO A 147 4.52 12.03 -32.78
CA PRO A 147 3.91 13.05 -33.63
C PRO A 147 2.90 12.45 -34.61
N GLY A 148 1.70 13.03 -34.66
CA GLY A 148 0.62 12.56 -35.54
C GLY A 148 -0.10 11.28 -35.06
N GLN A 149 0.19 10.81 -33.85
CA GLN A 149 -0.48 9.66 -33.24
C GLN A 149 -1.06 10.02 -31.88
N ALA A 150 -2.07 9.25 -31.44
CA ALA A 150 -2.57 9.33 -30.08
C ALA A 150 -1.48 8.86 -29.09
N TRP A 151 -1.55 9.36 -27.86
CA TRP A 151 -0.72 8.87 -26.76
C TRP A 151 -0.93 7.38 -26.55
N THR A 152 0.16 6.64 -26.40
CA THR A 152 0.12 5.21 -26.07
C THR A 152 0.50 5.01 -24.62
N SER A 153 -0.22 4.14 -23.92
CA SER A 153 0.13 3.70 -22.56
C SER A 153 0.62 2.26 -22.51
N ARG A 154 1.58 2.01 -21.62
CA ARG A 154 2.03 0.68 -21.21
C ARG A 154 2.02 0.62 -19.68
N ILE A 155 1.70 -0.55 -19.14
CA ILE A 155 1.77 -0.81 -17.71
C ILE A 155 2.64 -2.04 -17.51
N SER A 156 3.54 -1.96 -16.55
CA SER A 156 4.23 -3.13 -16.00
C SER A 156 4.04 -3.17 -14.50
N GLU A 157 3.70 -4.34 -13.98
CA GLU A 157 3.88 -4.64 -12.57
C GLU A 157 5.37 -4.85 -12.27
N ARG A 158 5.79 -4.37 -11.10
CA ARG A 158 7.17 -4.44 -10.62
C ARG A 158 7.20 -4.89 -9.17
N ASP A 159 8.39 -5.21 -8.70
CA ASP A 159 8.64 -5.48 -7.30
C ASP A 159 8.50 -4.19 -6.46
N ASP A 160 8.24 -4.36 -5.17
CA ASP A 160 7.97 -3.25 -4.24
C ASP A 160 9.16 -2.30 -4.07
N ASP A 161 10.39 -2.75 -4.33
CA ASP A 161 11.58 -1.92 -4.27
C ASP A 161 11.57 -0.77 -5.29
N VAL A 162 10.93 -0.98 -6.45
CA VAL A 162 10.74 0.05 -7.48
C VAL A 162 9.81 1.16 -7.01
N CYS A 163 8.78 0.84 -6.22
CA CYS A 163 7.83 1.82 -5.69
C CYS A 163 8.23 2.40 -4.33
N ARG A 164 9.23 1.83 -3.65
CA ARG A 164 9.68 2.31 -2.34
C ARG A 164 10.08 3.79 -2.35
N PRO A 165 10.88 4.30 -3.32
CA PRO A 165 11.17 5.73 -3.39
C PRO A 165 9.91 6.59 -3.52
N GLY A 166 8.94 6.17 -4.34
CA GLY A 166 7.68 6.89 -4.51
C GLY A 166 6.85 6.92 -3.24
N THR A 167 6.79 5.83 -2.48
CA THR A 167 6.10 5.76 -1.20
C THR A 167 6.73 6.71 -0.17
N GLU A 168 8.06 6.77 -0.11
CA GLU A 168 8.79 7.68 0.77
C GLU A 168 8.57 9.14 0.39
N ILE A 169 8.69 9.47 -0.90
CA ILE A 169 8.42 10.82 -1.43
C ILE A 169 6.98 11.22 -1.13
N GLY A 170 6.00 10.36 -1.37
CA GLY A 170 4.59 10.63 -1.07
C GLY A 170 4.33 10.89 0.42
N HIS A 171 5.00 10.17 1.32
CA HIS A 171 4.96 10.47 2.75
C HIS A 171 5.59 11.84 3.09
N ARG A 172 6.76 12.14 2.51
CA ARG A 172 7.46 13.42 2.69
C ARG A 172 6.62 14.60 2.16
N VAL A 173 5.96 14.45 1.02
CA VAL A 173 5.07 15.47 0.44
C VAL A 173 3.87 15.73 1.35
N ARG A 174 3.24 14.69 1.91
CA ARG A 174 2.16 14.86 2.90
C ARG A 174 2.62 15.61 4.14
N LEU A 175 3.82 15.29 4.64
CA LEU A 175 4.43 16.03 5.74
C LEU A 175 4.70 17.49 5.37
N ALA A 176 5.24 17.74 4.17
CA ALA A 176 5.50 19.08 3.67
C ALA A 176 4.21 19.90 3.53
N LEU A 177 3.14 19.30 3.02
CA LEU A 177 1.80 19.89 2.96
C LEU A 177 1.31 20.33 4.33
N GLN A 178 1.39 19.45 5.33
CA GLN A 178 0.97 19.76 6.70
C GLN A 178 1.79 20.93 7.27
N ARG A 179 3.11 20.91 7.07
CA ARG A 179 4.00 21.95 7.59
C ARG A 179 3.76 23.30 6.90
N ILE A 180 3.76 23.35 5.57
CA ILE A 180 3.50 24.58 4.80
C ILE A 180 2.12 25.15 5.12
N SER A 181 1.10 24.29 5.31
CA SER A 181 -0.25 24.74 5.69
C SER A 181 -0.27 25.41 7.07
N SER A 182 0.57 24.93 7.99
CA SER A 182 0.63 25.42 9.38
C SER A 182 1.48 26.68 9.58
N MET A 183 2.31 27.06 8.61
CA MET A 183 3.18 28.24 8.71
C MET A 183 2.37 29.54 8.69
N TYR A 184 2.90 30.61 9.29
CA TYR A 184 2.32 31.94 9.08
C TYR A 184 2.69 32.47 7.69
N ALA A 185 1.86 33.35 7.13
CA ALA A 185 2.11 33.92 5.79
C ALA A 185 3.47 34.66 5.72
N GLY A 186 3.86 35.33 6.81
CA GLY A 186 5.17 35.98 6.96
C GLY A 186 6.36 35.01 6.95
N ASP A 187 6.15 33.77 7.40
CA ASP A 187 7.21 32.75 7.46
C ASP A 187 7.38 31.99 6.15
N LEU A 188 6.47 32.16 5.18
CA LEU A 188 6.57 31.60 3.84
C LEU A 188 7.63 32.33 3.00
N THR A 189 8.87 32.26 3.47
CA THR A 189 10.09 32.68 2.78
C THR A 189 10.91 31.43 2.46
N ARG A 190 11.88 31.53 1.55
CA ARG A 190 12.75 30.39 1.22
C ARG A 190 13.41 29.79 2.47
N ALA A 191 13.98 30.62 3.33
CA ALA A 191 14.63 30.17 4.56
C ALA A 191 13.63 29.59 5.57
N GLY A 192 12.48 30.25 5.75
CA GLY A 192 11.44 29.77 6.67
C GLY A 192 10.87 28.42 6.24
N VAL A 193 10.59 28.24 4.95
CA VAL A 193 10.10 26.97 4.40
C VAL A 193 11.18 25.89 4.47
N GLN A 194 12.44 26.20 4.13
CA GLN A 194 13.53 25.23 4.25
C GLN A 194 13.67 24.74 5.70
N ASN A 195 13.67 25.65 6.68
CA ASN A 195 13.76 25.30 8.09
C ASN A 195 12.55 24.49 8.57
N ALA A 196 11.35 24.80 8.06
CA ALA A 196 10.15 24.04 8.38
C ALA A 196 10.21 22.62 7.79
N LEU A 197 10.64 22.46 6.53
CA LEU A 197 10.66 21.16 5.86
C LEU A 197 11.82 20.28 6.32
N ASP A 198 12.99 20.86 6.59
CA ASP A 198 14.17 20.13 7.04
C ASP A 198 14.84 20.79 8.27
N PRO A 199 14.18 20.73 9.46
CA PRO A 199 14.70 21.36 10.67
C PRO A 199 16.00 20.71 11.18
N THR A 200 16.30 19.49 10.72
CA THR A 200 17.47 18.72 11.14
C THR A 200 18.61 18.75 10.12
N GLY A 201 18.42 19.39 8.95
CA GLY A 201 19.41 19.40 7.88
C GLY A 201 19.74 18.02 7.31
N ARG A 202 18.78 17.09 7.31
CA ARG A 202 18.97 15.70 6.83
C ARG A 202 18.84 15.57 5.30
N GLY A 203 18.59 16.65 4.59
CA GLY A 203 18.64 16.72 3.13
C GLY A 203 17.47 16.03 2.42
N SER A 204 16.32 15.87 3.08
CA SER A 204 15.13 15.27 2.45
C SER A 204 14.36 16.24 1.55
N PHE A 205 14.61 17.54 1.72
CA PHE A 205 13.99 18.63 0.99
C PHE A 205 15.04 19.68 0.63
N ASP A 206 15.00 20.17 -0.60
CA ASP A 206 15.78 21.32 -1.04
C ASP A 206 14.87 22.35 -1.71
N VAL A 207 14.59 23.43 -0.98
CA VAL A 207 13.71 24.52 -1.43
C VAL A 207 14.47 25.40 -2.41
N LYS A 208 14.06 25.34 -3.68
CA LYS A 208 14.65 26.10 -4.78
C LYS A 208 14.10 27.52 -4.83
N SER A 209 12.79 27.69 -4.73
CA SER A 209 12.14 29.00 -4.85
C SER A 209 10.89 29.11 -4.00
N VAL A 210 10.58 30.33 -3.57
CA VAL A 210 9.31 30.72 -2.96
C VAL A 210 8.87 32.02 -3.61
N VAL A 211 7.75 31.99 -4.32
CA VAL A 211 7.22 33.11 -5.10
C VAL A 211 5.87 33.48 -4.53
N ARG A 212 5.64 34.77 -4.31
CA ARG A 212 4.34 35.30 -3.88
C ARG A 212 3.74 36.13 -5.02
N GLU A 213 2.57 35.73 -5.47
CA GLU A 213 1.80 36.39 -6.51
C GLU A 213 0.38 36.64 -5.97
N GLY A 214 0.07 37.92 -5.72
CA GLY A 214 -1.17 38.31 -5.04
C GLY A 214 -1.33 37.57 -3.71
N ASP A 215 -2.49 36.93 -3.54
CA ASP A 215 -2.84 36.13 -2.36
C ASP A 215 -2.39 34.66 -2.47
N MET A 216 -1.46 34.33 -3.36
CA MET A 216 -0.94 32.97 -3.51
C MET A 216 0.56 32.93 -3.27
N THR A 217 1.02 31.88 -2.59
CA THR A 217 2.44 31.56 -2.45
C THR A 217 2.70 30.19 -3.06
N THR A 218 3.69 30.16 -3.95
CA THR A 218 4.16 28.96 -4.63
C THR A 218 5.57 28.64 -4.14
N VAL A 219 5.76 27.44 -3.61
CA VAL A 219 7.05 26.90 -3.17
C VAL A 219 7.45 25.82 -4.16
N SER A 220 8.64 25.91 -4.74
CA SER A 220 9.24 24.83 -5.54
C SER A 220 10.36 24.18 -4.74
N ALA A 221 10.28 22.87 -4.53
CA ALA A 221 11.27 22.12 -3.79
C ALA A 221 11.53 20.75 -4.41
N VAL A 222 12.77 20.32 -4.35
CA VAL A 222 13.15 18.93 -4.63
C VAL A 222 12.86 18.10 -3.39
N VAL A 223 12.15 16.99 -3.57
CA VAL A 223 11.89 15.98 -2.55
C VAL A 223 12.64 14.72 -2.92
N SER A 224 13.57 14.32 -2.07
CA SER A 224 14.39 13.12 -2.30
C SER A 224 13.78 11.91 -1.58
N SER A 225 14.14 10.70 -1.99
CA SER A 225 13.98 9.46 -1.20
C SER A 225 15.25 9.15 -0.39
N SER A 226 15.16 8.24 0.58
CA SER A 226 16.34 7.60 1.18
C SER A 226 16.75 6.39 0.34
N GLY A 227 18.06 6.15 0.18
CA GLY A 227 18.58 4.97 -0.53
C GLY A 227 18.87 5.21 -2.01
N GLN A 228 18.20 4.49 -2.93
CA GLN A 228 18.31 4.78 -4.37
C GLN A 228 17.80 6.21 -4.58
N ALA A 229 18.72 7.13 -4.89
CA ALA A 229 18.45 8.55 -4.96
C ALA A 229 17.47 8.83 -6.11
N VAL A 230 16.18 8.90 -5.78
CA VAL A 230 15.14 9.44 -6.64
C VAL A 230 14.81 10.81 -6.10
N ASP A 231 14.93 11.81 -6.95
CA ASP A 231 14.58 13.19 -6.67
C ASP A 231 13.36 13.53 -7.50
N GLN A 232 12.34 14.10 -6.86
CA GLN A 232 11.15 14.60 -7.54
C GLN A 232 10.95 16.08 -7.21
N CYS A 233 10.80 16.86 -8.26
CA CYS A 233 10.38 18.25 -8.12
C CYS A 233 8.91 18.35 -7.76
N TYR A 234 8.61 19.17 -6.77
CA TYR A 234 7.26 19.45 -6.32
C TYR A 234 7.00 20.95 -6.25
N ARG A 235 5.82 21.33 -6.72
CA ARG A 235 5.24 22.66 -6.58
C ARG A 235 4.16 22.61 -5.52
N PHE A 236 4.40 23.28 -4.40
CA PHE A 236 3.41 23.48 -3.35
C PHE A 236 2.76 24.84 -3.53
N THR A 237 1.44 24.90 -3.57
CA THR A 237 0.72 26.18 -3.63
C THR A 237 -0.13 26.36 -2.39
N ARG A 238 -0.13 27.56 -1.85
CA ARG A 238 -0.90 27.91 -0.67
C ARG A 238 -1.51 29.30 -0.83
N PRO A 239 -2.83 29.45 -0.60
CA PRO A 239 -3.44 30.76 -0.42
C PRO A 239 -2.90 31.46 0.84
N ALA A 240 -2.47 32.69 0.66
CA ALA A 240 -2.04 33.63 1.70
C ALA A 240 -2.81 34.95 1.53
N PRO A 241 -4.16 34.96 1.73
CA PRO A 241 -4.92 36.20 1.73
C PRO A 241 -4.36 37.13 2.81
N GLY A 242 -4.18 38.41 2.49
CA GLY A 242 -3.54 39.39 3.38
C GLY A 242 -3.95 39.26 4.85
N GLY A 243 -2.99 38.92 5.72
CA GLY A 243 -3.18 38.70 7.16
C GLY A 243 -2.30 37.56 7.72
N ASP A 244 -2.36 37.32 9.03
CA ASP A 244 -1.62 36.27 9.77
C ASP A 244 -2.15 34.84 9.51
N GLY A 245 -2.91 34.65 8.43
CA GLY A 245 -3.72 33.45 8.21
C GLY A 245 -2.91 32.22 7.81
N ARG A 246 -3.08 31.12 8.55
CA ARG A 246 -2.77 29.75 8.11
C ARG A 246 -3.78 29.33 7.03
N GLY A 247 -3.39 28.43 6.12
CA GLY A 247 -4.27 28.04 5.00
C GLY A 247 -3.88 26.69 4.40
N PRO A 248 -4.81 26.00 3.72
CA PRO A 248 -4.54 24.71 3.11
C PRO A 248 -3.52 24.85 1.98
N ALA A 249 -2.55 23.95 1.92
CA ALA A 249 -1.63 23.83 0.79
C ALA A 249 -2.06 22.68 -0.14
N THR A 250 -1.70 22.80 -1.41
CA THR A 250 -1.74 21.70 -2.40
C THR A 250 -0.32 21.42 -2.89
N ALA A 251 -0.10 20.22 -3.42
CA ALA A 251 1.19 19.80 -3.96
C ALA A 251 0.97 19.05 -5.26
N VAL A 252 1.76 19.40 -6.28
CA VAL A 252 1.79 18.70 -7.57
C VAL A 252 3.24 18.39 -7.95
N PRO A 253 3.54 17.19 -8.47
CA PRO A 253 4.83 16.92 -9.09
C PRO A 253 5.03 17.88 -10.27
N ALA A 254 6.26 18.34 -10.45
CA ALA A 254 6.68 19.16 -11.58
C ALA A 254 7.86 18.48 -12.28
N SER A 255 8.02 18.73 -13.59
CA SER A 255 9.16 18.21 -14.35
C SER A 255 10.47 18.87 -13.95
N SER A 256 10.39 20.09 -13.37
CA SER A 256 11.55 20.86 -12.92
C SER A 256 11.26 21.76 -11.72
N CYS A 257 12.35 22.14 -11.06
CA CYS A 257 12.48 23.16 -10.03
C CYS A 257 13.64 24.07 -10.49
#